data_AF-A0A7Y4JRK7-F1
#
_entry.id   AF-A0A7Y4JRK7-F1
#
_cell.length_a   1.000
_cell.length_b   1.000
_cell.length_c   1.000
_cell.angle_alpha   90.00
_cell.angle_beta   90.00
_cell.angle_gamma   90.00
#
_symmetry.space_group_name_H-M   'P 1'
#
loop_
_entity.id
_entity.type
_entity.pdbx_description
1 polymer ?
#
loop_
_entity_poly.entity_id
_entity_poly.type
_entity_poly.pdbx_seq_one_letter_code
_entity_poly.pdbx_strand_id
1 'polypeptide(L)'
;MHIESPRSARSLKAVTFLRVPVLLAVGMMTMGSGMGNPGCGSGSSIPDCKEGCAIEGTYTLQFADTSPPGGGCERLGVGLPQGPLVLEAAAGYVTGRLDGVTLTTYYSGEPSRKLDFAVGQFLTDQKLDRNIRITSTVAAPSPRSPTDRSVIEGKYVLELASSENIDLKCFIERDFTATR
;
A
#
# COMPACT_ATOMS: atom_id res chain seq x y z
N MET A 1 35.36 -38.17 27.99
CA MET A 1 36.77 -38.02 27.54
C MET A 1 36.93 -38.77 26.23
N HIS A 2 37.22 -38.02 25.16
CA HIS A 2 38.09 -38.33 24.02
C HIS A 2 38.47 -39.78 23.62
N ILE A 3 38.50 -39.99 22.29
CA ILE A 3 39.53 -40.73 21.50
C ILE A 3 39.30 -42.28 21.48
N GLU A 4 39.32 -43.06 20.38
CA GLU A 4 39.93 -42.96 19.04
C GLU A 4 39.30 -43.98 18.07
N SER A 5 39.47 -43.75 16.77
CA SER A 5 39.33 -44.73 15.67
C SER A 5 40.65 -45.50 15.47
N PRO A 6 40.68 -46.67 14.80
CA PRO A 6 41.17 -46.71 13.41
C PRO A 6 40.40 -47.70 12.52
N ARG A 7 40.03 -47.33 11.28
CA ARG A 7 40.78 -47.45 10.01
C ARG A 7 41.08 -48.89 9.52
N SER A 8 40.53 -49.14 8.33
CA SER A 8 41.25 -49.57 7.12
C SER A 8 41.41 -51.07 6.82
N ALA A 9 40.71 -51.49 5.75
CA ALA A 9 41.33 -52.29 4.69
C ALA A 9 40.76 -51.85 3.32
N ARG A 10 41.68 -51.45 2.43
CA ARG A 10 41.48 -51.04 1.04
C ARG A 10 41.24 -52.28 0.15
N SER A 11 40.52 -52.11 -0.97
CA SER A 11 41.10 -52.48 -2.28
C SER A 11 40.35 -51.81 -3.43
N LEU A 12 41.15 -51.18 -4.31
CA LEU A 12 40.79 -50.45 -5.52
C LEU A 12 40.57 -51.39 -6.71
N LYS A 13 39.69 -50.97 -7.63
CA LYS A 13 39.72 -51.13 -9.12
C LYS A 13 38.32 -50.77 -9.63
N ALA A 14 38.07 -50.00 -10.68
CA ALA A 14 38.92 -49.35 -11.66
C ALA A 14 38.12 -48.17 -12.26
N VAL A 15 38.83 -47.09 -12.56
CA VAL A 15 38.31 -45.92 -13.28
C VAL A 15 38.08 -46.33 -14.73
N THR A 16 36.88 -46.10 -15.27
CA THR A 16 36.67 -46.03 -16.72
C THR A 16 36.15 -44.64 -17.05
N PHE A 17 36.87 -44.01 -17.97
CA PHE A 17 36.80 -42.60 -18.30
C PHE A 17 35.49 -42.18 -18.96
N LEU A 18 35.13 -40.93 -18.63
CA LEU A 18 34.28 -39.97 -19.32
C LEU A 18 34.28 -40.09 -20.86
N ARG A 19 33.09 -39.94 -21.47
CA ARG A 19 32.82 -39.04 -22.62
C ARG A 19 31.38 -39.28 -23.12
N VAL A 20 30.44 -38.45 -22.68
CA VAL A 20 29.18 -38.25 -23.41
C VAL A 20 29.04 -36.74 -23.64
N PRO A 21 28.90 -36.30 -24.90
CA PRO A 21 28.94 -34.89 -25.27
C PRO A 21 27.73 -34.14 -24.72
N VAL A 22 28.03 -32.99 -24.13
CA VAL A 22 27.07 -31.96 -23.69
C VAL A 22 26.32 -31.44 -24.92
N LEU A 23 25.04 -31.78 -25.02
CA LEU A 23 24.09 -31.01 -25.82
C LEU A 23 23.23 -30.19 -24.85
N LEU A 24 23.66 -28.94 -24.69
CA LEU A 24 22.91 -27.87 -24.06
C LEU A 24 21.62 -27.63 -24.85
N ALA A 25 20.50 -28.09 -24.31
CA ALA A 25 19.18 -27.56 -24.63
C ALA A 25 18.63 -26.93 -23.36
N VAL A 26 18.85 -25.62 -23.22
CA VAL A 26 18.24 -24.79 -22.17
C VAL A 26 16.78 -24.59 -22.56
N GLY A 27 15.92 -25.55 -22.22
CA GLY A 27 14.49 -25.36 -22.19
C GLY A 27 14.11 -24.68 -20.89
N MET A 28 13.88 -23.36 -20.93
CA MET A 28 13.23 -22.66 -19.82
C MET A 28 11.78 -23.15 -19.74
N MET A 29 11.51 -24.07 -18.82
CA MET A 29 10.18 -24.33 -18.29
C MET A 29 10.17 -23.98 -16.81
N THR A 30 10.03 -22.69 -16.52
CA THR A 30 9.64 -22.23 -15.18
C THR A 30 8.13 -22.41 -15.02
N MET A 31 7.70 -23.62 -14.69
CA MET A 31 6.42 -23.85 -14.02
C MET A 31 6.71 -24.38 -12.62
N GLY A 32 7.12 -23.45 -11.75
CA GLY A 32 7.09 -23.65 -10.31
C GLY A 32 5.69 -23.32 -9.81
N SER A 33 4.76 -24.28 -9.89
CA SER A 33 3.52 -24.22 -9.12
C SER A 33 3.86 -24.47 -7.65
N GLY A 34 4.10 -23.38 -6.92
CA GLY A 34 4.07 -23.40 -5.47
C GLY A 34 2.64 -23.69 -5.00
N MET A 35 2.35 -24.96 -4.75
CA MET A 35 1.26 -25.39 -3.88
C MET A 35 1.48 -24.80 -2.49
N GLY A 36 0.84 -23.67 -2.21
CA GLY A 36 0.69 -23.09 -0.88
C GLY A 36 -0.76 -23.21 -0.43
N ASN A 37 -0.99 -24.11 0.52
CA ASN A 37 -2.12 -24.25 1.44
C ASN A 37 -3.31 -23.26 1.28
N PRO A 38 -4.56 -23.72 1.01
CA PRO A 38 -5.75 -22.91 1.18
C PRO A 38 -6.05 -22.84 2.69
N GLY A 39 -5.35 -21.95 3.38
CA GLY A 39 -5.67 -21.60 4.76
C GLY A 39 -7.04 -20.93 4.81
N CYS A 40 -7.96 -21.54 5.55
CA CYS A 40 -9.30 -21.05 5.85
C CYS A 40 -9.31 -19.56 6.23
N GLY A 41 -10.06 -18.76 5.47
CA GLY A 41 -10.42 -17.39 5.79
C GLY A 41 -11.66 -17.01 5.02
N SER A 42 -12.81 -17.10 5.67
CA SER A 42 -14.14 -16.82 5.14
C SER A 42 -14.21 -15.51 4.36
N GLY A 43 -14.56 -15.59 3.07
CA GLY A 43 -15.37 -14.60 2.37
C GLY A 43 -15.02 -13.11 2.51
N SER A 44 -13.78 -12.71 2.25
CA SER A 44 -13.48 -11.32 1.85
C SER A 44 -13.05 -11.34 0.39
N SER A 45 -14.02 -11.44 -0.52
CA SER A 45 -13.75 -11.17 -1.93
C SER A 45 -13.42 -9.69 -2.04
N ILE A 46 -12.21 -9.38 -2.50
CA ILE A 46 -11.87 -8.04 -2.96
C ILE A 46 -12.97 -7.59 -3.94
N PRO A 47 -13.58 -6.41 -3.76
CA PRO A 47 -14.70 -6.01 -4.59
C PRO A 47 -14.25 -5.88 -6.06
N ASP A 48 -14.94 -6.60 -6.94
CA ASP A 48 -14.74 -6.47 -8.38
C ASP A 48 -15.23 -5.10 -8.84
N CYS A 49 -14.34 -4.35 -9.49
CA CYS A 49 -14.71 -3.11 -10.14
C CYS A 49 -15.22 -3.40 -11.55
N LYS A 50 -16.53 -3.15 -11.77
CA LYS A 50 -17.19 -3.47 -13.05
C LYS A 50 -17.11 -2.32 -14.05
N GLU A 51 -17.21 -1.09 -13.57
CA GLU A 51 -17.29 0.10 -14.40
C GLU A 51 -16.71 1.31 -13.68
N GLY A 52 -16.08 2.23 -14.43
CA GLY A 52 -15.56 3.48 -13.86
C GLY A 52 -14.29 3.29 -13.02
N CYS A 53 -13.48 2.29 -13.37
CA CYS A 53 -12.35 1.82 -12.54
C CYS A 53 -11.03 2.55 -12.80
N ALA A 54 -10.97 3.42 -13.81
CA ALA A 54 -9.74 4.08 -14.22
C ALA A 54 -9.43 5.28 -13.32
N ILE A 55 -9.32 5.04 -12.00
CA ILE A 55 -9.12 6.04 -10.95
C ILE A 55 -7.63 6.34 -10.70
N GLU A 56 -6.72 5.62 -11.34
CA GLU A 56 -5.28 5.84 -11.22
C GLU A 56 -4.85 7.20 -11.77
N GLY A 57 -3.97 7.91 -11.07
CA GLY A 57 -3.44 9.17 -11.57
C GLY A 57 -3.03 10.13 -10.47
N THR A 58 -2.64 11.33 -10.89
CA THR A 58 -2.26 12.42 -9.98
C THR A 58 -3.40 13.42 -9.90
N TYR A 59 -3.91 13.64 -8.70
CA TYR A 59 -5.01 14.56 -8.43
C TYR A 59 -4.49 15.82 -7.73
N THR A 60 -4.79 16.98 -8.30
CA THR A 60 -4.52 18.27 -7.65
C THR A 60 -5.50 18.43 -6.50
N LEU A 61 -4.98 18.52 -5.27
CA LEU A 61 -5.78 18.62 -4.06
C LEU A 61 -6.04 20.09 -3.69
N GLN A 62 -7.28 20.42 -3.41
CA GLN A 62 -7.70 21.73 -2.93
C GLN A 62 -8.60 21.59 -1.71
N PHE A 63 -8.22 22.22 -0.60
CA PHE A 63 -9.06 22.29 0.60
C PHE A 63 -10.02 23.48 0.52
N ALA A 64 -11.25 23.28 0.99
CA ALA A 64 -12.27 24.34 1.03
C ALA A 64 -11.89 25.44 2.03
N ASP A 65 -11.23 25.08 3.13
CA ASP A 65 -10.68 26.01 4.12
C ASP A 65 -9.19 25.75 4.31
N THR A 66 -8.39 26.78 4.05
CA THR A 66 -6.92 26.77 4.18
C THR A 66 -6.43 27.55 5.39
N SER A 67 -7.31 27.87 6.34
CA SER A 67 -6.93 28.52 7.60
C SER A 67 -5.88 27.70 8.35
N PRO A 68 -4.93 28.35 9.05
CA PRO A 68 -3.93 27.65 9.84
C PRO A 68 -4.59 26.67 10.83
N PRO A 69 -4.06 25.45 10.96
CA PRO A 69 -4.56 24.52 11.95
C PRO A 69 -4.18 25.03 13.35
N GLY A 70 -5.09 24.88 14.32
CA GLY A 70 -4.94 25.51 15.65
C GLY A 70 -3.63 25.17 16.38
N GLY A 71 -3.32 25.90 17.45
CA GLY A 71 -1.97 25.91 18.09
C GLY A 71 -1.39 24.54 18.51
N GLY A 72 -2.21 23.51 18.68
CA GLY A 72 -1.74 22.14 18.87
C GLY A 72 -0.96 21.60 17.66
N CYS A 73 -1.46 21.87 16.45
CA CYS A 73 -0.81 21.51 15.19
C CYS A 73 0.42 22.37 14.90
N GLU A 74 0.36 23.67 15.20
CA GLU A 74 1.51 24.57 15.07
C GLU A 74 2.69 24.13 15.94
N ARG A 75 2.45 23.77 17.21
CA ARG A 75 3.49 23.23 18.11
C ARG A 75 4.11 21.94 17.61
N LEU A 76 3.34 21.14 16.87
CA LEU A 76 3.80 19.90 16.26
C LEU A 76 4.43 20.12 14.87
N GLY A 77 4.41 21.35 14.34
CA GLY A 77 4.90 21.66 13.00
C GLY A 77 4.08 21.01 11.88
N VAL A 78 2.79 20.76 12.13
CA VAL A 78 1.91 20.02 11.22
C VAL A 78 0.89 20.96 10.57
N GLY A 79 0.80 20.87 9.24
CA GLY A 79 -0.10 21.65 8.40
C GLY A 79 -1.10 20.78 7.63
N LEU A 80 -1.87 21.44 6.75
CA LEU A 80 -2.59 20.73 5.69
C LEU A 80 -1.60 20.16 4.66
N PRO A 81 -1.89 18.97 4.09
CA PRO A 81 -1.10 18.43 2.97
C PRO A 81 -0.97 19.44 1.83
N GLN A 82 0.24 19.58 1.28
CA GLN A 82 0.53 20.54 0.19
C GLN A 82 0.73 19.87 -1.18
N GLY A 83 0.90 18.55 -1.20
CA GLY A 83 1.13 17.77 -2.41
C GLY A 83 -0.14 17.22 -3.07
N PRO A 84 -0.02 16.69 -4.29
CA PRO A 84 -1.14 16.00 -4.93
C PRO A 84 -1.48 14.70 -4.22
N LEU A 85 -2.71 14.23 -4.42
CA LEU A 85 -3.09 12.85 -4.13
C LEU A 85 -2.74 11.98 -5.34
N VAL A 86 -1.78 11.08 -5.19
CA VAL A 86 -1.40 10.15 -6.27
C VAL A 86 -2.04 8.79 -6.00
N LEU A 87 -2.80 8.28 -6.96
CA LEU A 87 -3.51 7.00 -6.86
C LEU A 87 -2.89 5.97 -7.81
N GLU A 88 -2.59 4.79 -7.27
CA GLU A 88 -2.19 3.57 -7.99
C GLU A 88 -3.23 2.49 -7.69
N ALA A 89 -3.66 1.70 -8.68
CA ALA A 89 -4.68 0.67 -8.52
C ALA A 89 -4.14 -0.70 -8.96
N ALA A 90 -4.25 -1.68 -8.08
CA ALA A 90 -3.80 -3.03 -8.37
C ALA A 90 -4.70 -4.05 -7.68
N ALA A 91 -5.16 -5.04 -8.44
CA ALA A 91 -5.94 -6.17 -7.93
C ALA A 91 -7.11 -5.75 -7.01
N GLY A 92 -7.87 -4.70 -7.40
CA GLY A 92 -9.04 -4.19 -6.65
C GLY A 92 -8.72 -3.32 -5.43
N TYR A 93 -7.44 -3.10 -5.13
CA TYR A 93 -6.97 -2.11 -4.17
C TYR A 93 -6.59 -0.81 -4.86
N VAL A 94 -6.79 0.29 -4.15
CA VAL A 94 -6.22 1.60 -4.49
C VAL A 94 -5.24 2.00 -3.40
N THR A 95 -4.01 2.29 -3.80
CA THR A 95 -2.98 2.89 -2.97
C THR A 95 -2.94 4.38 -3.27
N GLY A 96 -3.17 5.20 -2.25
CA GLY A 96 -3.00 6.65 -2.31
C GLY A 96 -1.68 7.08 -1.70
N ARG A 97 -1.00 8.06 -2.29
CA ARG A 97 0.11 8.79 -1.66
C ARG A 97 -0.27 10.24 -1.51
N LEU A 98 -0.14 10.77 -0.29
CA LEU A 98 -0.41 12.16 0.04
C LEU A 98 0.64 12.64 1.05
N ASP A 99 1.46 13.61 0.65
CA ASP A 99 2.49 14.22 1.50
C ASP A 99 3.41 13.19 2.20
N GLY A 100 3.87 12.19 1.43
CA GLY A 100 4.71 11.10 1.94
C GLY A 100 3.97 10.01 2.73
N VAL A 101 2.67 10.17 3.01
CA VAL A 101 1.85 9.14 3.63
C VAL A 101 1.29 8.21 2.57
N THR A 102 1.45 6.90 2.79
CA THR A 102 0.80 5.86 1.97
C THR A 102 -0.51 5.45 2.63
N LEU A 103 -1.57 5.44 1.84
CA LEU A 103 -2.94 5.13 2.19
C LEU A 103 -3.41 3.95 1.32
N THR A 104 -4.25 3.08 1.84
CA THR A 104 -4.79 1.95 1.07
C THR A 104 -6.29 1.83 1.28
N THR A 105 -7.02 1.51 0.22
CA THR A 105 -8.46 1.25 0.26
C THR A 105 -8.88 0.31 -0.86
N TYR A 106 -10.17 0.02 -0.94
CA TYR A 106 -10.82 -0.65 -2.04
C TYR A 106 -11.63 0.36 -2.86
N TYR A 107 -11.70 0.14 -4.17
CA TYR A 107 -12.54 0.92 -5.05
C TYR A 107 -13.28 0.01 -6.02
N SER A 108 -14.60 0.08 -6.01
CA SER A 108 -15.46 -0.78 -6.83
C SER A 108 -16.07 -0.04 -8.04
N GLY A 109 -15.74 1.24 -8.23
CA GLY A 109 -16.35 2.04 -9.30
C GLY A 109 -17.85 2.25 -9.07
N GLU A 110 -18.63 2.29 -10.15
CA GLU A 110 -20.07 2.50 -10.09
C GLU A 110 -20.85 1.27 -9.59
N PRO A 111 -21.98 1.47 -8.87
CA PRO A 111 -22.57 2.76 -8.48
C PRO A 111 -22.03 3.34 -7.17
N SER A 112 -21.22 2.58 -6.43
CA SER A 112 -20.75 2.93 -5.08
C SER A 112 -19.92 4.22 -5.07
N ARG A 113 -18.91 4.28 -5.94
CA ARG A 113 -17.97 5.40 -6.12
C ARG A 113 -17.22 5.85 -4.86
N LYS A 114 -17.35 5.11 -3.76
CA LYS A 114 -16.66 5.41 -2.49
C LYS A 114 -15.18 5.13 -2.59
N LEU A 115 -14.38 6.02 -2.03
CA LEU A 115 -12.92 5.92 -1.98
C LEU A 115 -12.44 6.37 -0.60
N ASP A 116 -12.64 5.52 0.40
CA ASP A 116 -12.41 5.87 1.81
C ASP A 116 -11.06 5.32 2.29
N PHE A 117 -10.11 6.19 2.62
CA PHE A 117 -8.80 5.80 3.15
C PHE A 117 -8.75 5.93 4.67
N ALA A 118 -8.04 5.01 5.34
CA ALA A 118 -7.69 5.14 6.74
C ALA A 118 -6.30 4.57 6.99
N VAL A 119 -5.51 5.27 7.81
CA VAL A 119 -4.20 4.78 8.26
C VAL A 119 -3.95 5.25 9.70
N GLY A 120 -3.46 4.33 10.52
CA GLY A 120 -2.96 4.61 11.87
C GLY A 120 -1.48 4.24 11.95
N GLN A 121 -0.64 5.12 12.48
CA GLN A 121 0.80 4.94 12.55
C GLN A 121 1.36 5.53 13.83
N PHE A 122 2.28 4.80 14.46
CA PHE A 122 3.10 5.33 15.55
C PHE A 122 4.42 5.88 15.00
N LEU A 123 4.60 7.19 15.06
CA LEU A 123 5.81 7.88 14.65
C LEU A 123 6.83 7.80 15.78
N THR A 124 7.58 6.69 15.82
CA THR A 124 8.42 6.29 16.97
C THR A 124 9.40 7.38 17.40
N ASP A 125 10.10 8.01 16.46
CA ASP A 125 11.09 9.06 16.77
C ASP A 125 10.47 10.32 17.37
N GLN A 126 9.20 10.59 17.04
CA GLN A 126 8.44 11.75 17.51
C GLN A 126 7.53 11.40 18.69
N LYS A 127 7.38 10.10 18.98
CA LYS A 127 6.47 9.52 19.99
C LYS A 127 5.02 10.01 19.81
N LEU A 128 4.60 10.12 18.56
CA LEU A 128 3.25 10.56 18.17
C LEU A 128 2.45 9.40 17.59
N ASP A 129 1.21 9.25 18.03
CA ASP A 129 0.19 8.47 17.34
C ASP A 129 -0.46 9.34 16.27
N ARG A 130 -0.37 8.91 15.01
CA ARG A 130 -0.96 9.56 13.84
C ARG A 130 -2.10 8.74 13.27
N ASN A 131 -3.28 9.32 13.18
CA ASN A 131 -4.42 8.75 12.45
C ASN A 131 -4.84 9.69 11.34
N ILE A 132 -4.92 9.18 10.11
CA ILE A 132 -5.45 9.91 8.96
C ILE A 132 -6.65 9.13 8.44
N ARG A 133 -7.75 9.85 8.19
CA ARG A 133 -8.94 9.33 7.53
C ARG A 133 -9.32 10.27 6.38
N ILE A 134 -9.58 9.70 5.21
CA ILE A 134 -10.13 10.41 4.07
C ILE A 134 -11.43 9.71 3.73
N THR A 135 -12.57 10.37 3.92
CA THR A 135 -13.87 9.85 3.50
C THR A 135 -14.26 10.57 2.22
N SER A 136 -14.43 9.87 1.11
CA SER A 136 -14.59 10.53 -0.18
C SER A 136 -15.41 9.75 -1.19
N THR A 137 -15.89 10.46 -2.20
CA THR A 137 -16.65 9.91 -3.32
C THR A 137 -16.12 10.46 -4.64
N VAL A 138 -15.98 9.58 -5.63
CA VAL A 138 -15.67 9.96 -7.01
C VAL A 138 -16.93 10.52 -7.66
N ALA A 139 -16.86 11.72 -8.22
CA ALA A 139 -17.98 12.36 -8.91
C ALA A 139 -18.48 11.50 -10.08
N ALA A 140 -19.75 11.64 -10.45
CA ALA A 140 -20.34 10.90 -11.56
C ALA A 140 -20.13 11.67 -12.87
N PRO A 141 -19.89 10.98 -14.00
CA PRO A 141 -19.60 9.54 -14.08
C PRO A 141 -18.19 9.22 -13.54
N SER A 142 -18.00 8.01 -13.02
CA SER A 142 -16.64 7.55 -12.65
C SER A 142 -15.78 7.35 -13.90
N PRO A 143 -14.45 7.61 -13.83
CA PRO A 143 -13.58 7.57 -14.99
C PRO A 143 -13.45 6.15 -15.56
N ARG A 144 -13.72 6.00 -16.85
CA ARG A 144 -13.63 4.73 -17.58
C ARG A 144 -12.28 4.58 -18.30
N SER A 145 -11.55 5.68 -18.51
CA SER A 145 -10.20 5.69 -19.06
C SER A 145 -9.23 6.53 -18.21
N PRO A 146 -7.90 6.30 -18.31
CA PRO A 146 -6.89 7.11 -17.60
C PRO A 146 -6.90 8.59 -18.00
N THR A 147 -7.45 8.93 -19.17
CA THR A 147 -7.54 10.30 -19.69
C THR A 147 -8.86 10.98 -19.38
N ASP A 148 -9.83 10.26 -18.79
CA ASP A 148 -11.10 10.86 -18.40
C ASP A 148 -10.85 11.86 -17.27
N ARG A 149 -11.52 13.02 -17.35
CA ARG A 149 -11.59 13.93 -16.21
C ARG A 149 -12.18 13.20 -15.01
N SER A 150 -11.55 13.36 -13.86
CA SER A 150 -12.04 12.75 -12.61
C SER A 150 -12.01 13.76 -11.48
N VAL A 151 -13.08 13.80 -10.70
CA VAL A 151 -13.18 14.65 -9.51
C VAL A 151 -13.47 13.76 -8.31
N ILE A 152 -12.75 13.97 -7.22
CA ILE A 152 -12.96 13.31 -5.93
C ILE A 152 -13.33 14.40 -4.93
N GLU A 153 -14.43 14.21 -4.23
CA GLU A 153 -14.91 15.15 -3.20
C GLU A 153 -14.99 14.40 -1.88
N GLY A 154 -14.55 15.05 -0.80
CA GLY A 154 -14.56 14.39 0.49
C GLY A 154 -14.06 15.24 1.63
N LYS A 155 -13.74 14.55 2.72
CA LYS A 155 -13.27 15.13 3.97
C LYS A 155 -11.97 14.46 4.38
N TYR A 156 -10.97 15.26 4.67
CA TYR A 156 -9.69 14.87 5.26
C TYR A 156 -9.75 15.09 6.76
N VAL A 157 -9.35 14.09 7.53
CA VAL A 157 -9.20 14.15 8.98
C VAL A 157 -7.79 13.68 9.33
N LEU A 158 -7.09 14.49 10.12
CA LEU A 158 -5.83 14.14 10.77
C LEU A 158 -5.97 14.32 12.27
N GLU A 159 -5.64 13.27 13.00
CA GLU A 159 -5.47 13.26 14.44
C GLU A 159 -4.03 12.90 14.76
N LEU A 160 -3.39 13.72 15.58
CA LEU A 160 -2.09 13.45 16.17
C LEU A 160 -2.18 13.61 17.68
N ALA A 161 -1.63 12.66 18.41
CA ALA A 161 -1.52 12.74 19.86
C ALA A 161 -0.12 12.32 20.29
N SER A 162 0.48 13.04 21.24
CA SER A 162 1.71 12.59 21.86
C SER A 162 1.42 11.50 22.89
N SER A 163 2.21 10.43 22.82
CA SER A 163 2.19 9.36 23.83
C SER A 163 2.84 9.77 25.16
N GLU A 164 3.60 10.86 25.19
CA GLU A 164 4.28 11.36 26.40
C GLU A 164 3.62 12.61 26.99
N ASN A 165 2.89 13.38 26.17
CA ASN A 165 2.21 14.59 26.60
C ASN A 165 0.76 14.61 26.11
N ILE A 166 -0.17 14.26 27.01
CA ILE A 166 -1.60 14.17 26.68
C ILE A 166 -2.21 15.51 26.25
N ASP A 167 -1.60 16.66 26.58
CA ASP A 167 -2.08 17.99 26.20
C ASP A 167 -1.52 18.44 24.83
N LEU A 168 -0.63 17.65 24.26
CA LEU A 168 -0.09 17.86 22.92
C LEU A 168 -0.84 17.00 21.91
N LYS A 169 -1.91 17.58 21.37
CA LYS A 169 -2.73 17.01 20.31
C LYS A 169 -2.85 17.97 19.14
N CYS A 170 -3.03 17.43 17.96
CA CYS A 170 -3.41 18.16 16.76
C CYS A 170 -4.62 17.47 16.12
N PHE A 171 -5.60 18.28 15.73
CA PHE A 171 -6.78 17.84 15.01
C PHE A 171 -7.00 18.77 13.82
N ILE A 172 -7.08 18.18 12.63
CA ILE A 172 -7.40 18.89 11.40
C ILE A 172 -8.55 18.15 10.75
N GLU A 173 -9.62 18.87 10.44
CA GLU A 173 -10.73 18.38 9.64
C GLU A 173 -11.03 19.41 8.56
N ARG A 174 -10.95 19.01 7.29
CA ARG A 174 -11.23 19.87 6.14
C ARG A 174 -11.92 19.12 5.03
N ASP A 175 -12.88 19.77 4.41
CA ASP A 175 -13.43 19.30 3.14
C ASP A 175 -12.45 19.61 2.01
N PHE A 176 -12.40 18.75 1.00
CA PHE A 176 -11.50 18.88 -0.14
C PHE A 176 -12.16 18.48 -1.44
N THR A 177 -11.58 18.98 -2.52
CA THR A 177 -11.79 18.51 -3.88
C THR A 177 -10.43 18.13 -4.48
N ALA A 178 -10.36 16.97 -5.14
CA ALA A 178 -9.17 16.53 -5.85
C ALA A 178 -9.52 16.31 -7.33
N THR A 179 -8.75 16.91 -8.25
CA THR A 179 -9.05 16.87 -9.69
C THR A 179 -7.91 16.29 -10.50
N ARG A 180 -8.25 15.39 -11.41
CA ARG A 180 -7.37 14.85 -12.46
C ARG A 180 -7.86 15.32 -13.82
#